data_AF-A0A838K0M8-F1
#
_entry.id   AF-A0A838K0M8-F1
#
_cell.length_a   1.000
_cell.length_b   1.000
_cell.length_c   1.000
_cell.angle_alpha   90.00
_cell.angle_beta   90.00
_cell.angle_gamma   90.00
#
_symmetry.space_group_name_H-M   'P 1'
#
loop_
_entity.id
_entity.type
_entity.pdbx_description
1 polymer ?
#
loop_
_entity_poly.entity_id
_entity_poly.type
_entity_poly.pdbx_seq_one_letter_code
_entity_poly.pdbx_strand_id
1 'polypeptide(L)'
;MLVLLVVALLGVGCGGPAGALSETQWRTLDGAAVDEDVLNVIQGPQHCDWQSSLWLHLGWPPGTAARRMQNRRQYVRDPEGVLPPESTRPSLDLDTRLPPEARPAGFRSDEAELWFGPDRGSRAVYLRFVGHVERWPRSREIVACA
;
A
#
# COMPACT_ATOMS: atom_id res chain seq x y z
N MET A 1 8.77 -24.54 44.68
CA MET A 1 8.02 -23.34 44.24
C MET A 1 8.71 -22.80 43.00
N LEU A 2 8.16 -23.07 41.82
CA LEU A 2 8.70 -22.63 40.54
C LEU A 2 7.88 -21.39 40.12
N VAL A 3 8.52 -20.22 40.07
CA VAL A 3 7.87 -18.98 39.62
C VAL A 3 8.01 -18.91 38.10
N LEU A 4 6.91 -19.12 37.39
CA LEU A 4 6.80 -18.85 35.95
C LEU A 4 6.72 -17.34 35.73
N LEU A 5 7.83 -16.75 35.31
CA LEU A 5 7.89 -15.40 34.75
C LEU A 5 7.32 -15.46 33.32
N VAL A 6 6.03 -15.19 33.18
CA VAL A 6 5.43 -14.86 31.87
C VAL A 6 5.81 -13.41 31.58
N VAL A 7 6.90 -13.21 30.85
CA VAL A 7 7.23 -11.91 30.27
C VAL A 7 6.29 -11.72 29.08
N ALA A 8 5.16 -11.07 29.31
CA ALA A 8 4.30 -10.57 28.25
C ALA A 8 5.02 -9.41 27.56
N LEU A 9 5.75 -9.71 26.47
CA LEU A 9 6.21 -8.71 25.52
C LEU A 9 4.98 -8.16 24.80
N LEU A 10 4.37 -7.13 25.38
CA LEU A 10 3.47 -6.24 24.65
C LEU A 10 4.34 -5.48 23.64
N GLY A 11 4.51 -6.07 22.46
CA GLY A 11 5.03 -5.36 21.30
C GLY A 11 4.06 -4.25 20.96
N VAL A 12 4.33 -3.05 21.46
CA VAL A 12 3.76 -1.82 20.91
C VAL A 12 4.39 -1.68 19.52
N GLY A 13 3.74 -2.27 18.53
CA GLY A 13 4.06 -2.00 17.14
C GLY A 13 3.68 -0.54 16.87
N CYS A 14 4.66 0.36 16.85
CA CYS A 14 4.46 1.74 16.41
C CYS A 14 4.14 1.86 14.90
N GLY A 15 3.98 0.75 14.20
CA GLY A 15 3.40 0.71 12.86
C GLY A 15 1.90 0.45 12.98
N GLY A 16 1.06 1.44 12.65
CA GLY A 16 -0.34 1.16 12.33
C GLY A 16 -0.45 0.12 11.21
N PRO A 17 -1.63 -0.42 10.93
CA PRO A 17 -1.82 -1.51 9.96
C PRO A 17 -1.23 -1.20 8.57
N ALA A 18 -1.16 0.08 8.19
CA ALA A 18 -0.46 0.50 6.97
C ALA A 18 1.05 0.18 6.99
N GLY A 19 1.75 0.43 8.11
CA GLY A 19 3.19 0.12 8.24
C GLY A 19 3.50 -1.38 8.13
N ALA A 20 2.54 -2.24 8.49
CA ALA A 20 2.65 -3.69 8.30
C ALA A 20 2.54 -4.12 6.82
N LEU A 21 2.03 -3.25 5.93
CA LEU A 21 1.86 -3.59 4.52
C LEU A 21 3.18 -3.80 3.78
N SER A 22 4.31 -3.23 4.23
CA SER A 22 5.61 -3.48 3.59
C SER A 22 6.18 -4.87 3.89
N GLU A 23 5.73 -5.47 5.01
CA GLU A 23 6.22 -6.77 5.48
C GLU A 23 5.27 -7.92 5.14
N THR A 24 4.04 -7.62 4.71
CA THR A 24 3.02 -8.64 4.47
C THR A 24 3.19 -9.32 3.11
N GLN A 25 2.88 -10.62 3.06
CA GLN A 25 2.75 -11.33 1.81
C GLN A 25 1.41 -11.00 1.14
N TRP A 26 1.46 -10.57 -0.12
CA TRP A 26 0.29 -10.40 -0.96
C TRP A 26 -0.10 -11.70 -1.65
N ARG A 27 -1.41 -11.92 -1.77
CA ARG A 27 -2.02 -13.07 -2.40
C ARG A 27 -3.09 -12.64 -3.39
N THR A 28 -3.31 -13.47 -4.39
CA THR A 28 -4.48 -13.38 -5.25
C THR A 28 -5.74 -13.78 -4.46
N LEU A 29 -6.93 -13.50 -5.00
CA LEU A 29 -8.19 -13.85 -4.32
C LEU A 29 -8.35 -15.37 -4.10
N ASP A 30 -7.82 -16.20 -5.01
CA ASP A 30 -7.75 -17.66 -4.90
C ASP A 30 -6.60 -18.16 -4.00
N GLY A 31 -5.77 -17.26 -3.47
CA GLY A 31 -4.80 -17.55 -2.41
C GLY A 31 -3.37 -17.82 -2.87
N ALA A 32 -3.08 -17.75 -4.17
CA ALA A 32 -1.72 -17.88 -4.68
C ALA A 32 -0.86 -16.69 -4.24
N ALA A 33 0.42 -16.93 -3.96
CA ALA A 33 1.37 -15.87 -3.66
C ALA A 33 1.56 -14.97 -4.89
N VAL A 34 1.64 -13.66 -4.67
CA VAL A 34 1.88 -12.67 -5.72
C VAL A 34 3.37 -12.36 -5.78
N ASP A 35 3.93 -12.37 -6.98
CA ASP A 35 5.32 -11.97 -7.23
C ASP A 35 5.50 -10.46 -7.00
N GLU A 36 6.65 -10.05 -6.44
CA GLU A 36 6.92 -8.63 -6.14
C GLU A 36 6.95 -7.74 -7.38
N ASP A 37 7.30 -8.28 -8.56
CA ASP A 37 7.19 -7.53 -9.82
C ASP A 37 5.72 -7.26 -10.19
N VAL A 38 4.77 -8.06 -9.68
CA VAL A 38 3.33 -7.85 -9.93
C VAL A 38 2.76 -6.85 -8.94
N LEU A 39 3.02 -7.05 -7.64
CA LEU A 39 2.58 -6.14 -6.59
C LEU A 39 3.54 -6.22 -5.40
N ASN A 40 4.05 -5.07 -4.98
CA ASN A 40 4.68 -4.94 -3.68
C ASN A 40 4.27 -3.61 -3.02
N VAL A 41 4.52 -3.54 -1.71
CA VAL A 41 4.44 -2.29 -0.95
C VAL A 41 5.78 -2.12 -0.28
N ILE A 42 6.38 -0.94 -0.39
CA ILE A 42 7.66 -0.65 0.23
C ILE A 42 7.56 0.64 1.05
N GLN A 43 8.41 0.74 2.08
CA GLN A 43 8.61 1.99 2.80
C GLN A 43 9.48 2.95 1.97
N GLY A 44 9.22 4.26 2.12
CA GLY A 44 10.06 5.29 1.52
C GLY A 44 11.51 5.25 2.05
N PRO A 45 12.50 5.60 1.22
CA PRO A 45 13.91 5.50 1.56
C PRO A 45 14.35 6.47 2.67
N GLN A 46 15.15 5.95 3.60
CA GLN A 46 15.73 6.73 4.71
C GLN A 46 16.71 7.82 4.25
N HIS A 47 17.49 7.59 3.20
CA HIS A 47 18.48 8.59 2.74
C HIS A 47 17.84 9.86 2.13
N CYS A 48 16.52 9.87 2.02
CA CYS A 48 15.71 11.00 1.54
C CYS A 48 14.74 11.50 2.62
N ASP A 49 14.86 10.97 3.85
CA ASP A 49 13.95 11.25 4.97
C ASP A 49 12.48 10.94 4.65
N TRP A 50 12.21 9.90 3.84
CA TRP A 50 10.87 9.54 3.34
C TRP A 50 10.20 8.39 4.09
N GLN A 51 10.73 8.02 5.24
CA GLN A 51 10.33 6.81 5.99
C GLN A 51 8.88 6.84 6.48
N SER A 52 8.25 8.01 6.58
CA SER A 52 6.83 8.10 6.92
C SER A 52 5.88 7.78 5.76
N SER A 53 6.42 7.60 4.55
CA SER A 53 5.64 7.23 3.36
C SER A 53 5.69 5.73 3.03
N LEU A 54 4.63 5.23 2.39
CA LEU A 54 4.56 3.88 1.82
C LEU A 54 4.17 3.94 0.35
N TRP A 55 4.80 3.11 -0.47
CA TRP A 55 4.63 3.09 -1.90
C TRP A 55 4.15 1.71 -2.34
N LEU A 56 2.95 1.63 -2.88
CA LEU A 56 2.44 0.44 -3.53
C LEU A 56 2.84 0.49 -5.00
N HIS A 57 3.66 -0.47 -5.45
CA HIS A 57 3.93 -0.67 -6.87
C HIS A 57 3.05 -1.78 -7.40
N LEU A 58 2.40 -1.51 -8.53
CA LEU A 58 1.48 -2.45 -9.18
C LEU A 58 1.81 -2.53 -10.66
N GLY A 59 1.98 -3.74 -11.17
CA GLY A 59 2.09 -4.00 -12.59
C GLY A 59 0.79 -3.73 -13.34
N TRP A 60 0.93 -3.20 -14.55
CA TRP A 60 -0.17 -2.78 -15.38
C TRP A 60 -0.10 -3.36 -16.80
N PRO A 61 -1.19 -4.01 -17.29
CA PRO A 61 -2.49 -4.25 -16.62
C PRO A 61 -2.40 -5.09 -15.32
N PRO A 62 -3.39 -5.01 -14.41
CA PRO A 62 -3.36 -5.74 -13.14
C PRO A 62 -3.10 -7.25 -13.34
N GLY A 63 -2.23 -7.81 -12.52
CA GLY A 63 -1.84 -9.23 -12.60
C GLY A 63 -0.66 -9.51 -13.54
N THR A 64 -0.09 -8.48 -14.17
CA THR A 64 1.13 -8.62 -14.99
C THR A 64 2.36 -8.13 -14.23
N ALA A 65 3.52 -8.73 -14.50
CA ALA A 65 4.79 -8.33 -13.89
C ALA A 65 5.32 -7.02 -14.52
N ALA A 66 5.66 -6.05 -13.68
CA ALA A 66 6.15 -4.73 -14.04
C ALA A 66 7.68 -4.70 -14.25
N ARG A 67 8.18 -5.53 -15.17
CA ARG A 67 9.64 -5.63 -15.44
C ARG A 67 10.28 -4.35 -15.98
N ARG A 68 9.48 -3.35 -16.34
CA ARG A 68 9.93 -2.04 -16.81
C ARG A 68 9.08 -0.94 -16.17
N MET A 69 9.65 0.24 -15.97
CA MET A 69 8.99 1.36 -15.28
C MET A 69 7.67 1.80 -15.92
N GLN A 70 7.56 1.78 -17.25
CA GLN A 70 6.33 2.16 -17.94
C GLN A 70 5.14 1.21 -17.68
N ASN A 71 5.43 -0.02 -17.25
CA ASN A 71 4.42 -1.01 -16.91
C ASN A 71 4.04 -0.94 -15.41
N ARG A 72 4.63 -0.01 -14.66
CA ARG A 72 4.42 0.12 -13.22
C ARG A 72 3.54 1.33 -12.94
N ARG A 73 2.60 1.15 -12.03
CA ARG A 73 1.89 2.23 -11.36
C ARG A 73 2.36 2.29 -9.93
N GLN A 74 2.67 3.48 -9.44
CA GLN A 74 2.99 3.72 -8.05
C GLN A 74 1.84 4.47 -7.41
N TYR A 75 1.40 3.99 -6.25
CA TYR A 75 0.41 4.64 -5.40
C TYR A 75 1.07 4.92 -4.06
N VAL A 76 0.77 6.08 -3.50
CA VAL A 76 1.56 6.63 -2.41
C VAL A 76 0.68 6.95 -1.22
N ARG A 77 1.06 6.45 -0.06
CA ARG A 77 0.59 6.91 1.24
C ARG A 77 1.67 7.79 1.85
N ASP A 78 1.47 9.09 1.80
CA ASP A 78 2.36 10.09 2.40
C ASP A 78 1.57 10.98 3.37
N PRO A 79 1.38 10.54 4.63
CA PRO A 79 0.58 11.25 5.61
C PRO A 79 1.26 12.50 6.18
N GLU A 80 2.59 12.56 6.13
CA GLU A 80 3.38 13.68 6.67
C GLU A 80 3.83 14.66 5.58
N GLY A 81 3.58 14.35 4.30
CA GLY A 81 3.90 15.25 3.19
C GLY A 81 5.40 15.36 2.93
N VAL A 82 6.15 14.27 3.12
CA VAL A 82 7.60 14.24 2.91
C VAL A 82 7.98 14.23 1.43
N LEU A 83 7.04 13.92 0.54
CA LEU A 83 7.22 13.98 -0.90
C LEU A 83 6.81 15.34 -1.48
N PRO A 84 7.34 15.73 -2.66
CA PRO A 84 6.91 16.94 -3.34
C PRO A 84 5.39 16.95 -3.60
N PRO A 85 4.65 18.03 -3.27
CA PRO A 85 3.18 18.09 -3.39
C PRO A 85 2.62 17.83 -4.80
N GLU A 86 3.42 18.04 -5.84
CA GLU A 86 3.08 17.81 -7.24
C GLU A 86 3.09 16.33 -7.63
N SER A 87 3.77 15.47 -6.85
CA SER A 87 4.01 14.07 -7.16
C SER A 87 2.73 13.23 -7.19
N THR A 88 1.72 13.58 -6.39
CA THR A 88 0.47 12.82 -6.27
C THR A 88 -0.76 13.71 -6.46
N ARG A 89 -1.69 13.30 -7.32
CA ARG A 89 -3.06 13.87 -7.41
C ARG A 89 -4.03 12.77 -7.86
N PRO A 90 -5.20 12.60 -7.21
CA PRO A 90 -5.81 13.40 -6.14
C PRO A 90 -5.10 13.26 -4.77
N SER A 91 -5.62 13.85 -3.69
CA SER A 91 -4.99 13.78 -2.36
C SER A 91 -5.15 12.41 -1.67
N LEU A 92 -4.22 12.08 -0.78
CA LEU A 92 -4.38 11.00 0.21
C LEU A 92 -5.62 11.25 1.09
N ASP A 93 -6.35 10.19 1.40
CA ASP A 93 -7.44 10.20 2.38
C ASP A 93 -7.33 8.93 3.24
N LEU A 94 -7.07 9.10 4.54
CA LEU A 94 -6.78 8.00 5.46
C LEU A 94 -8.04 7.40 6.11
N ASP A 95 -9.19 8.06 5.97
CA ASP A 95 -10.45 7.60 6.54
C ASP A 95 -11.59 7.89 5.57
N THR A 96 -11.55 7.17 4.45
CA THR A 96 -12.54 7.31 3.40
C THR A 96 -13.58 6.19 3.46
N ARG A 97 -14.60 6.29 2.60
CA ARG A 97 -15.48 5.17 2.32
C ARG A 97 -15.12 4.56 0.98
N LEU A 98 -15.22 3.24 0.89
CA LEU A 98 -15.11 2.56 -0.41
C LEU A 98 -16.28 3.01 -1.30
N PRO A 99 -16.02 3.56 -2.50
CA PRO A 99 -17.09 3.93 -3.43
C PRO A 99 -17.95 2.71 -3.81
N PRO A 100 -19.28 2.86 -3.97
CA PRO A 100 -20.16 1.74 -4.34
C PRO A 100 -19.78 1.03 -5.64
N GLU A 101 -19.19 1.77 -6.58
CA GLU A 101 -18.75 1.27 -7.88
C GLU A 101 -17.28 0.79 -7.88
N ALA A 102 -16.63 0.80 -6.72
CA ALA A 102 -15.29 0.25 -6.60
C ALA A 102 -15.32 -1.26 -6.84
N ARG A 103 -14.27 -1.78 -7.47
CA ARG A 103 -14.14 -3.19 -7.81
C ARG A 103 -12.89 -3.80 -7.18
N PRO A 104 -12.93 -5.07 -6.76
CA PRO A 104 -11.73 -5.75 -6.28
C PRO A 104 -10.62 -5.69 -7.34
N ALA A 105 -9.40 -5.42 -6.90
CA ALA A 105 -8.23 -5.46 -7.78
C ALA A 105 -7.70 -6.87 -8.01
N GLY A 106 -8.16 -7.84 -7.22
CA GLY A 106 -7.71 -9.24 -7.28
C GLY A 106 -6.62 -9.59 -6.27
N PHE A 107 -6.25 -8.66 -5.38
CA PHE A 107 -5.14 -8.83 -4.43
C PHE A 107 -5.58 -8.56 -3.00
N ARG A 108 -5.08 -9.37 -2.07
CA ARG A 108 -5.28 -9.24 -0.62
C ARG A 108 -4.04 -9.64 0.14
N SER A 109 -3.88 -9.11 1.34
CA SER A 109 -2.94 -9.56 2.35
C SER A 109 -3.70 -9.95 3.61
N ASP A 110 -2.98 -10.23 4.70
CA ASP A 110 -3.60 -10.44 6.01
C ASP A 110 -4.14 -9.12 6.61
N GLU A 111 -3.63 -7.98 6.12
CA GLU A 111 -3.97 -6.63 6.61
C GLU A 111 -5.03 -5.92 5.76
N ALA A 112 -5.00 -6.10 4.43
CA ALA A 112 -5.83 -5.30 3.52
C ALA A 112 -6.22 -6.00 2.21
N GLU A 113 -7.32 -5.57 1.63
CA GLU A 113 -7.71 -5.87 0.24
C GLU A 113 -7.46 -4.65 -0.65
N LEU A 114 -6.96 -4.88 -1.87
CA LEU A 114 -6.77 -3.82 -2.86
C LEU A 114 -8.01 -3.67 -3.76
N TRP A 115 -8.46 -2.43 -3.94
CA TRP A 115 -9.63 -2.07 -4.73
C TRP A 115 -9.34 -0.94 -5.71
N PHE A 116 -9.96 -0.99 -6.88
CA PHE A 116 -9.94 0.09 -7.85
C PHE A 116 -11.19 0.95 -7.73
N GLY A 117 -11.00 2.27 -7.76
CA GLY A 117 -12.11 3.22 -7.86
C GLY A 117 -12.82 3.18 -9.22
N PRO A 118 -13.90 3.96 -9.36
CA PRO A 118 -14.69 4.03 -10.59
C PRO A 118 -13.97 4.69 -11.77
N ASP A 119 -12.87 5.39 -11.53
CA ASP A 119 -12.22 6.20 -12.56
C ASP A 119 -11.45 5.35 -13.57
N ARG A 120 -11.64 5.70 -14.85
CA ARG A 120 -10.89 5.10 -15.96
C ARG A 120 -9.44 5.55 -15.86
N GLY A 121 -8.57 4.63 -15.48
CA GLY A 121 -7.13 4.90 -15.33
C GLY A 121 -6.59 4.74 -13.92
N SER A 122 -7.44 4.39 -12.94
CA SER A 122 -7.05 4.13 -11.54
C SER A 122 -6.10 5.21 -11.03
N ARG A 123 -6.58 6.45 -11.00
CA ARG A 123 -5.88 7.62 -10.43
C ARG A 123 -5.71 7.50 -8.92
N ALA A 124 -6.45 6.60 -8.29
CA ALA A 124 -6.21 6.15 -6.93
C ALA A 124 -6.55 4.66 -6.81
N VAL A 125 -6.03 4.05 -5.76
CA VAL A 125 -6.49 2.76 -5.23
C VAL A 125 -7.08 2.95 -3.85
N TYR A 126 -7.90 1.99 -3.44
CA TYR A 126 -8.47 1.93 -2.11
C TYR A 126 -7.92 0.69 -1.43
N LEU A 127 -7.37 0.87 -0.23
CA LEU A 127 -6.93 -0.21 0.63
C LEU A 127 -8.01 -0.38 1.69
N ARG A 128 -8.69 -1.53 1.65
CA ARG A 128 -9.74 -1.87 2.60
C ARG A 128 -9.13 -2.72 3.70
N PHE A 129 -8.94 -2.12 4.86
CA PHE A 129 -8.49 -2.79 6.08
C PHE A 129 -9.71 -3.27 6.89
N VAL A 130 -9.43 -3.98 7.99
CA VAL A 130 -10.45 -4.19 9.03
C VAL A 130 -10.79 -2.84 9.65
N GLY A 131 -12.04 -2.41 9.51
CA GLY A 131 -12.60 -1.24 10.20
C GLY A 131 -12.43 0.11 9.49
N HIS A 132 -11.57 0.25 8.49
CA HIS A 132 -11.39 1.51 7.76
C HIS A 132 -10.93 1.30 6.31
N VAL A 133 -11.00 2.35 5.51
CA VAL A 133 -10.54 2.36 4.11
C VAL A 133 -9.65 3.58 3.90
N GLU A 134 -8.47 3.35 3.34
CA GLU A 134 -7.60 4.43 2.88
C GLU A 134 -7.69 4.56 1.36
N ARG A 135 -7.60 5.79 0.83
CA ARG A 135 -7.47 6.07 -0.60
C ARG A 135 -6.07 6.58 -0.90
N TRP A 136 -5.28 5.75 -1.57
CA TRP A 136 -3.91 6.08 -1.93
C TRP A 136 -3.88 6.64 -3.36
N PRO A 137 -3.43 7.90 -3.54
CA PRO A 137 -3.33 8.48 -4.86
C PRO A 137 -2.22 7.86 -5.68
N ARG A 138 -2.45 7.78 -6.99
CA ARG A 138 -1.42 7.42 -7.95
C ARG A 138 -0.45 8.59 -8.09
N SER A 139 0.84 8.28 -8.14
CA SER A 139 1.83 9.26 -8.54
C SER A 139 1.70 9.59 -10.03
N ARG A 140 2.05 10.83 -10.40
CA ARG A 140 2.07 11.25 -11.82
C ARG A 140 3.14 10.52 -12.61
N GLU A 141 4.31 10.46 -12.01
CA GLU A 141 5.51 9.76 -12.47
C GLU A 141 6.01 8.87 -11.33
N ILE A 142 6.90 7.93 -11.61
CA ILE A 142 7.52 7.15 -10.53
C ILE A 142 8.37 8.10 -9.69
N VAL A 143 7.95 8.29 -8.45
CA VAL A 143 8.70 9.00 -7.42
C VAL A 143 9.84 8.09 -6.99
N ALA A 144 11.04 8.64 -7.11
CA ALA A 144 12.29 8.09 -6.62
C ALA A 144 13.18 9.27 -6.22
N CYS A 145 14.09 9.06 -5.29
CA CYS A 145 15.16 10.01 -5.04
C CYS A 145 16.44 9.57 -5.75
N ALA A 146 17.33 10.55 -5.98
CA ALA A 146 18.56 10.44 -6.75
C ALA A 146 19.78 10.51 -5.83
#